data_AF-A0A816H3M9-F1
#
_entry.id   AF-A0A816H3M9-F1
#
_cell.length_a   1.000
_cell.length_b   1.000
_cell.length_c   1.000
_cell.angle_alpha   90.00
_cell.angle_beta   90.00
_cell.angle_gamma   90.00
#
_symmetry.space_group_name_H-M   'P 1'
#
loop_
_entity.id
_entity.type
_entity.pdbx_description
1 polymer ?
#
loop_
_entity_poly.entity_id
_entity_poly.type
_entity_poly.pdbx_seq_one_letter_code
_entity_poly.pdbx_strand_id
1 'polypeptide(L)'
;YASRPALKRFERYSNNILQVTRQLNAFSNSQLRNQIFNLSEAMAVAQHHDAVSGTERQHVADDYVLRLSIGIDAALNVINQAYSKLLSKGDHSRVNVQQFLCPLTNISECLPIENVERFVVTLWNPTIHPVMDYLRVPVTNSYKVRDPNGTVINVDLIPISNITKDIPGRMSNATMELILRYNLPTLGFSSYFFERNEEEVKDLKITKKEMCILQNQYLRVEIDEQGNLQQMINLQKNINLTFANHGFYWYEGKAIFSERRVKFSIQWTKGYPGNNSQFDFQASGAYIFRPVTQNPTPVSTKRALKCFKTSLVQIALITFNEWISEEIRLYDEKEDLEIEWTVGPIPIEELLVRWNRCSTLIDLQDLCRNEE
;
A
#
# COMPACT_ATOMS: atom_id res chain seq x y z
N TYR A 1 3.89 -18.32 2.18
CA TYR A 1 3.50 -17.40 1.08
C TYR A 1 2.98 -16.06 1.56
N ALA A 2 2.12 -15.98 2.58
CA ALA A 2 1.56 -14.70 3.04
C ALA A 2 2.09 -14.19 4.41
N SER A 3 2.76 -15.03 5.21
CA SER A 3 3.30 -14.67 6.54
C SER A 3 4.13 -13.39 6.50
N ARG A 4 3.96 -12.47 7.46
CA ARG A 4 4.63 -11.14 7.48
C ARG A 4 4.47 -10.34 6.17
N PRO A 5 3.23 -10.01 5.74
CA PRO A 5 3.01 -9.29 4.49
C PRO A 5 3.65 -7.89 4.48
N ALA A 6 3.74 -7.23 5.64
CA ALA A 6 4.42 -5.94 5.77
C ALA A 6 5.91 -6.01 5.43
N LEU A 7 6.63 -7.04 5.91
CA LEU A 7 8.05 -7.25 5.56
C LEU A 7 8.22 -7.54 4.06
N LYS A 8 7.33 -8.34 3.46
CA LYS A 8 7.34 -8.60 2.01
C LYS A 8 7.15 -7.33 1.20
N ARG A 9 6.21 -6.46 1.60
CA ARG A 9 6.02 -5.15 0.95
C ARG A 9 7.25 -4.27 1.12
N PHE A 10 7.83 -4.23 2.33
CA PHE A 10 9.01 -3.41 2.61
C PHE A 10 10.24 -3.88 1.84
N GLU A 11 10.41 -5.19 1.63
CA GLU A 11 11.45 -5.74 0.76
C GLU A 11 11.27 -5.27 -0.69
N ARG A 12 10.05 -5.29 -1.25
CA ARG A 12 9.79 -4.83 -2.63
C ARG A 12 10.04 -3.34 -2.78
N TYR A 13 9.61 -2.55 -1.80
CA TYR A 13 9.89 -1.12 -1.73
C TYR A 13 11.40 -0.85 -1.68
N SER A 14 12.13 -1.56 -0.80
CA SER A 14 13.58 -1.43 -0.67
C SER A 14 14.33 -1.81 -1.95
N ASN A 15 13.87 -2.86 -2.66
CA ASN A 15 14.42 -3.22 -3.96
C ASN A 15 14.22 -2.09 -4.99
N ASN A 16 13.03 -1.47 -5.04
CA ASN A 16 12.77 -0.35 -5.94
C ASN A 16 13.75 0.81 -5.66
N ILE A 17 13.91 1.21 -4.40
CA ILE A 17 14.88 2.24 -4.00
C ILE A 17 16.31 1.85 -4.41
N LEU A 18 16.69 0.58 -4.23
CA LEU A 18 18.01 0.10 -4.63
C LEU A 18 18.24 0.24 -6.15
N GLN A 19 17.27 -0.12 -6.99
CA GLN A 19 17.40 0.01 -8.44
C GLN A 19 17.48 1.49 -8.86
N VAL A 20 16.61 2.34 -8.32
CA VAL A 20 16.64 3.79 -8.57
C VAL A 20 17.99 4.39 -8.17
N THR A 21 18.51 4.01 -7.01
CA THR A 21 19.80 4.49 -6.51
C THR A 21 20.95 4.08 -7.42
N ARG A 22 20.96 2.85 -7.92
CA ARG A 22 21.96 2.37 -8.89
C ARG A 22 21.91 3.16 -10.19
N GLN A 23 20.72 3.40 -10.72
CA GLN A 23 20.51 4.21 -11.93
C GLN A 23 21.01 5.63 -11.72
N LEU A 24 20.55 6.32 -10.67
CA LEU A 24 20.96 7.69 -10.37
C LEU A 24 22.48 7.82 -10.14
N ASN A 25 23.11 6.86 -9.48
CA ASN A 25 24.57 6.85 -9.33
C ASN A 25 25.30 6.70 -10.67
N ALA A 26 24.78 5.86 -11.58
CA ALA A 26 25.33 5.72 -12.93
C ALA A 26 25.16 7.00 -13.75
N PHE A 27 23.95 7.58 -13.78
CA PHE A 27 23.66 8.81 -14.53
C PHE A 27 24.43 10.03 -14.02
N SER A 28 24.66 10.12 -12.72
CA SER A 28 25.37 11.25 -12.10
C SER A 28 26.89 11.06 -12.00
N ASN A 29 27.41 9.89 -12.41
CA ASN A 29 28.81 9.49 -12.25
C ASN A 29 29.34 9.80 -10.84
N SER A 30 28.58 9.43 -9.80
CA SER A 30 28.89 9.81 -8.42
C SER A 30 29.89 8.90 -7.71
N GLN A 31 30.19 7.73 -8.29
CA GLN A 31 31.17 6.77 -7.77
C GLN A 31 30.94 6.36 -6.30
N LEU A 32 29.70 6.47 -5.79
CA LEU A 32 29.33 6.18 -4.40
C LEU A 32 28.99 4.69 -4.19
N ARG A 33 29.92 3.82 -4.58
CA ARG A 33 29.69 2.38 -4.61
C ARG A 33 29.41 1.81 -3.21
N ASN A 34 30.11 2.31 -2.19
CA ASN A 34 30.04 1.81 -0.81
C ASN A 34 28.64 2.02 -0.20
N GLN A 35 28.02 3.17 -0.42
CA GLN A 35 26.69 3.47 0.08
C GLN A 35 25.62 2.58 -0.58
N ILE A 36 25.81 2.23 -1.86
CA ILE A 36 24.95 1.28 -2.57
C ILE A 36 25.13 -0.14 -2.03
N PHE A 37 26.33 -0.50 -1.56
CA PHE A 37 26.58 -1.82 -0.99
C PHE A 37 25.79 -2.05 0.29
N ASN A 38 25.63 -1.05 1.17
CA ASN A 38 24.83 -1.20 2.40
C ASN A 38 23.40 -1.70 2.11
N LEU A 39 22.68 -1.05 1.18
CA LEU A 39 21.34 -1.50 0.79
C LEU A 39 21.38 -2.79 -0.02
N SER A 40 22.40 -3.01 -0.86
CA SER A 40 22.55 -4.26 -1.62
C SER A 40 22.73 -5.47 -0.71
N GLU A 41 23.53 -5.36 0.35
CA GLU A 41 23.76 -6.42 1.34
C GLU A 41 22.50 -6.68 2.16
N ALA A 42 21.84 -5.64 2.65
CA ALA A 42 20.56 -5.78 3.36
C ALA A 42 19.51 -6.47 2.49
N MET A 43 19.41 -6.08 1.21
CA MET A 43 18.52 -6.72 0.24
C MET A 43 18.89 -8.19 -0.02
N ALA A 44 20.18 -8.51 -0.11
CA ALA A 44 20.64 -9.90 -0.29
C ALA A 44 20.28 -10.77 0.92
N VAL A 45 20.46 -10.26 2.14
CA VAL A 45 20.04 -10.93 3.38
C VAL A 45 18.53 -11.10 3.43
N ALA A 46 17.75 -10.11 3.00
CA ALA A 46 16.30 -10.19 2.95
C ALA A 46 15.79 -11.29 1.99
N GLN A 47 16.59 -11.73 1.01
CA GLN A 47 16.24 -12.88 0.15
C GLN A 47 16.49 -14.24 0.81
N HIS A 48 17.06 -14.30 2.01
CA HIS A 48 17.20 -15.55 2.76
C HIS A 48 15.82 -16.22 2.89
N HIS A 49 15.80 -17.56 2.83
CA HIS A 49 14.56 -18.34 2.80
C HIS A 49 13.79 -18.32 4.13
N ASP A 50 14.33 -17.75 5.20
CA ASP A 50 13.59 -17.41 6.43
C ASP A 50 13.28 -15.92 6.59
N ALA A 51 13.77 -15.06 5.69
CA ALA A 51 13.52 -13.62 5.72
C ALA A 51 12.27 -13.25 4.92
N VAL A 52 12.38 -13.11 3.59
CA VAL A 52 11.23 -12.77 2.73
C VAL A 52 10.09 -13.80 2.82
N SER A 53 10.35 -15.04 3.24
CA SER A 53 9.32 -16.05 3.50
C SER A 53 8.44 -15.69 4.72
N GLY A 54 8.98 -14.94 5.69
CA GLY A 54 8.34 -14.53 6.92
C GLY A 54 8.27 -15.64 7.97
N THR A 55 9.31 -16.48 8.07
CA THR A 55 9.35 -17.66 8.92
C THR A 55 10.36 -17.61 10.07
N GLU A 56 11.05 -16.48 10.20
CA GLU A 56 11.92 -16.10 11.28
C GLU A 56 11.18 -15.71 12.60
N ARG A 57 11.93 -15.66 13.70
CA ARG A 57 11.43 -15.12 14.98
C ARG A 57 11.24 -13.61 14.89
N GLN A 58 10.35 -13.05 15.71
CA GLN A 58 10.01 -11.61 15.65
C GLN A 58 11.24 -10.69 15.71
N HIS A 59 12.15 -10.88 16.67
CA HIS A 59 13.34 -10.03 16.78
C HIS A 59 14.28 -10.13 15.56
N VAL A 60 14.25 -11.24 14.83
CA VAL A 60 15.03 -11.40 13.58
C VAL A 60 14.34 -10.66 12.44
N ALA A 61 13.00 -10.69 12.39
CA ALA A 61 12.22 -9.87 11.47
C ALA A 61 12.49 -8.37 11.70
N ASP A 62 12.54 -7.96 12.97
CA ASP A 62 12.84 -6.58 13.36
C ASP A 62 14.28 -6.18 12.94
N ASP A 63 15.26 -7.09 13.07
CA ASP A 63 16.63 -6.89 12.55
C ASP A 63 16.67 -6.75 11.02
N TYR A 64 15.88 -7.55 10.28
CA TYR A 64 15.78 -7.40 8.82
C TYR A 64 15.20 -6.05 8.42
N VAL A 65 14.14 -5.59 9.09
CA VAL A 65 13.56 -4.25 8.86
C VAL A 65 14.59 -3.16 9.17
N LEU A 66 15.31 -3.27 10.28
CA LEU A 66 16.34 -2.32 10.67
C LEU A 66 17.46 -2.22 9.62
N ARG A 67 17.97 -3.37 9.13
CA ARG A 67 19.01 -3.41 8.08
C ARG A 67 18.56 -2.73 6.80
N LEU A 68 17.33 -3.03 6.35
CA LEU A 68 16.76 -2.41 5.16
C LEU A 68 16.61 -0.90 5.34
N SER A 69 16.13 -0.44 6.51
CA SER A 69 16.01 0.98 6.83
C SER A 69 17.36 1.71 6.77
N ILE A 70 18.39 1.17 7.43
CA ILE A 70 19.76 1.72 7.40
C ILE A 70 20.29 1.77 5.94
N GLY A 71 20.00 0.74 5.15
CA GLY A 71 20.34 0.71 3.73
C GLY A 71 19.66 1.81 2.93
N ILE A 72 18.35 2.04 3.13
CA ILE A 72 17.60 3.11 2.48
C ILE A 72 18.15 4.49 2.85
N ASP A 73 18.47 4.71 4.13
CA ASP A 73 19.05 5.98 4.58
C ASP A 73 20.43 6.23 3.92
N ALA A 74 21.25 5.18 3.81
CA ALA A 74 22.52 5.27 3.08
C ALA A 74 22.31 5.56 1.58
N ALA A 75 21.28 4.98 0.97
CA ALA A 75 20.91 5.20 -0.42
C ALA A 75 20.41 6.64 -0.68
N LEU A 76 19.71 7.25 0.28
CA LEU A 76 19.25 8.64 0.18
C LEU A 76 20.41 9.63 0.01
N ASN A 77 21.57 9.37 0.61
CA ASN A 77 22.77 10.18 0.38
C ASN A 77 23.22 10.14 -1.09
N VAL A 78 23.13 8.98 -1.72
CA VAL A 78 23.48 8.79 -3.14
C VAL A 78 22.48 9.52 -4.03
N ILE A 79 21.19 9.40 -3.72
CA ILE A 79 20.10 10.08 -4.42
C ILE A 79 20.29 11.61 -4.36
N ASN A 80 20.56 12.15 -3.17
CA ASN A 80 20.82 13.57 -2.97
C ASN A 80 22.01 14.08 -3.78
N GLN A 81 23.13 13.36 -3.74
CA GLN A 81 24.31 13.73 -4.54
C GLN A 81 24.03 13.66 -6.04
N ALA A 82 23.28 12.65 -6.49
CA ALA A 82 22.90 12.54 -7.89
C ALA A 82 22.06 13.74 -8.34
N TYR A 83 21.00 14.08 -7.59
CA TYR A 83 20.16 15.24 -7.92
C TYR A 83 20.91 16.56 -7.83
N SER A 84 21.85 16.73 -6.90
CA SER A 84 22.68 17.95 -6.86
C SER A 84 23.45 18.20 -8.16
N LYS A 85 23.84 17.13 -8.88
CA LYS A 85 24.48 17.21 -10.19
C LYS A 85 23.46 17.35 -11.32
N LEU A 86 22.42 16.52 -11.31
CA LEU A 86 21.43 16.45 -12.39
C LEU A 86 20.53 17.69 -12.48
N LEU A 87 20.28 18.38 -11.36
CA LEU A 87 19.48 19.61 -11.32
C LEU A 87 20.29 20.88 -11.58
N SER A 88 21.62 20.78 -11.62
CA SER A 88 22.48 21.94 -11.88
C SER A 88 22.41 22.34 -13.36
N LYS A 89 21.97 23.56 -13.66
CA LYS A 89 22.02 24.16 -14.99
C LYS A 89 23.24 25.09 -15.10
N GLY A 90 24.12 24.83 -16.06
CA GLY A 90 25.30 25.66 -16.32
C GLY A 90 26.52 25.35 -15.43
N ASP A 91 27.60 26.13 -15.57
CA ASP A 91 28.94 25.71 -15.16
C ASP A 91 29.19 25.74 -13.63
N HIS A 92 28.54 26.61 -12.82
CA HIS A 92 29.13 26.93 -11.49
C HIS A 92 28.23 27.07 -10.26
N SER A 93 27.03 26.49 -10.23
CA SER A 93 26.30 26.41 -8.95
C SER A 93 25.64 25.06 -8.77
N ARG A 94 26.30 24.18 -7.98
CA ARG A 94 25.64 23.00 -7.41
C ARG A 94 24.39 23.48 -6.68
N VAL A 95 23.22 23.12 -7.18
CA VAL A 95 21.99 23.38 -6.45
C VAL A 95 21.94 22.37 -5.31
N ASN A 96 22.18 22.84 -4.08
CA ASN A 96 22.08 21.99 -2.90
C ASN A 96 20.60 21.82 -2.50
N VAL A 97 19.85 21.08 -3.32
CA VAL A 97 18.46 20.71 -2.98
C VAL A 97 18.48 19.38 -2.27
N GLN A 98 18.27 19.41 -0.96
CA GLN A 98 18.07 18.20 -0.19
C GLN A 98 16.72 17.58 -0.53
N GLN A 99 16.75 16.34 -0.99
CA GLN A 99 15.62 15.45 -1.20
C GLN A 99 15.29 14.74 0.10
N PHE A 100 14.00 14.63 0.36
CA PHE A 100 13.42 13.83 1.43
C PHE A 100 12.53 12.76 0.82
N LEU A 101 12.54 11.57 1.40
CA LEU A 101 11.60 10.51 1.05
C LEU A 101 10.36 10.62 1.93
N CYS A 102 9.21 10.26 1.38
CA CYS A 102 8.00 10.02 2.13
C CYS A 102 7.65 8.52 2.09
N PRO A 103 8.26 7.71 2.96
CA PRO A 103 8.07 6.26 2.94
C PRO A 103 6.69 5.82 3.44
N LEU A 104 5.92 6.73 4.06
CA LEU A 104 4.63 6.46 4.70
C LEU A 104 3.43 6.97 3.90
N THR A 105 3.57 7.18 2.59
CA THR A 105 2.45 7.61 1.74
C THR A 105 1.33 6.57 1.64
N ASN A 106 1.60 5.30 1.97
CA ASN A 106 0.58 4.25 2.06
C ASN A 106 -0.40 4.42 3.23
N ILE A 107 -0.05 5.23 4.23
CA ILE A 107 -0.94 5.63 5.33
C ILE A 107 -1.27 7.13 5.23
N SER A 108 -1.14 7.69 4.02
CA SER A 108 -1.36 9.11 3.71
C SER A 108 -0.58 10.03 4.67
N GLU A 109 0.72 9.75 4.85
CA GLU A 109 1.65 10.52 5.66
C GLU A 109 2.91 10.91 4.86
N CYS A 110 3.30 12.18 4.96
CA CYS A 110 4.52 12.73 4.36
C CYS A 110 4.94 13.97 5.16
N LEU A 111 5.59 13.74 6.31
CA LEU A 111 6.00 14.81 7.22
C LEU A 111 6.78 15.97 6.57
N PRO A 112 7.69 15.76 5.60
CA PRO A 112 8.45 16.85 4.98
C PRO A 112 7.61 17.94 4.29
N ILE A 113 6.36 17.65 3.91
CA ILE A 113 5.49 18.61 3.20
C ILE A 113 4.33 19.11 4.07
N GLU A 114 4.18 18.60 5.30
CA GLU A 114 3.11 19.04 6.19
C GLU A 114 3.34 20.48 6.66
N ASN A 115 2.30 21.31 6.53
CA ASN A 115 2.33 22.74 6.89
C ASN A 115 3.35 23.58 6.13
N VAL A 116 3.77 23.12 4.94
CA VAL A 116 4.69 23.86 4.07
C VAL A 116 3.90 24.64 3.02
N GLU A 117 4.22 25.92 2.85
CA GLU A 117 3.55 26.78 1.85
C GLU A 117 3.94 26.45 0.41
N ARG A 118 5.22 26.07 0.19
CA ARG A 118 5.74 25.72 -1.12
C ARG A 118 6.68 24.54 -1.02
N PHE A 119 6.47 23.53 -1.86
CA PHE A 119 7.35 22.37 -1.95
C PHE A 119 7.43 21.86 -3.38
N VAL A 120 8.42 21.00 -3.65
CA VAL A 120 8.64 20.40 -4.96
C VAL A 120 8.59 18.90 -4.81
N VAL A 121 7.83 18.23 -5.68
CA VAL A 121 7.85 16.78 -5.80
C VAL A 121 8.59 16.42 -7.07
N THR A 122 9.75 15.76 -6.92
CA THR A 122 10.53 15.23 -8.03
C THR A 122 10.29 13.74 -8.15
N LEU A 123 9.83 13.30 -9.32
CA LEU A 123 9.50 11.91 -9.62
C LEU A 123 10.53 11.34 -10.58
N TRP A 124 11.07 10.16 -10.28
CA TRP A 124 11.99 9.43 -11.15
C TRP A 124 11.28 8.25 -11.81
N ASN A 125 11.46 8.10 -13.13
CA ASN A 125 11.00 6.94 -13.88
C ASN A 125 12.17 5.97 -14.10
N PRO A 126 12.18 4.80 -13.43
CA PRO A 126 13.25 3.82 -13.61
C PRO A 126 13.09 2.94 -14.87
N THR A 127 12.06 3.16 -15.68
CA THR A 127 11.74 2.34 -16.85
C THR A 127 12.25 2.95 -18.16
N ILE A 128 12.36 2.12 -19.20
CA ILE A 128 12.81 2.51 -20.54
C ILE A 128 11.69 3.11 -21.41
N HIS A 129 10.48 3.26 -20.88
CA HIS A 129 9.32 3.83 -21.56
C HIS A 129 8.82 5.06 -20.80
N PRO A 130 8.26 6.07 -21.50
CA PRO A 130 7.63 7.18 -20.81
C PRO A 130 6.46 6.66 -19.98
N VAL A 131 6.26 7.23 -18.80
CA VAL A 131 5.19 6.82 -17.87
C VAL A 131 4.27 8.00 -17.65
N MET A 132 2.99 7.79 -17.95
CA MET A 132 1.91 8.69 -17.57
C MET A 132 1.03 7.99 -16.54
N ASP A 133 0.91 8.57 -15.36
CA ASP A 133 0.12 8.00 -14.27
C ASP A 133 -0.33 9.10 -13.30
N TYR A 134 -0.91 8.69 -12.17
CA TYR A 134 -1.40 9.58 -11.12
C TYR A 134 -0.52 9.53 -9.88
N LEU A 135 -0.28 10.69 -9.30
CA LEU A 135 0.39 10.86 -8.01
C LEU A 135 -0.65 11.25 -6.96
N ARG A 136 -0.56 10.62 -5.78
CA ARG A 136 -1.30 11.00 -4.58
C ARG A 136 -0.35 11.64 -3.57
N VAL A 137 -0.70 12.84 -3.10
CA VAL A 137 0.11 13.60 -2.14
C VAL A 137 -0.76 13.92 -0.92
N PRO A 138 -0.43 13.43 0.29
CA PRO A 138 -1.18 13.77 1.49
C PRO A 138 -0.94 15.24 1.85
N VAL A 139 -2.03 16.01 2.02
CA VAL A 139 -1.98 17.45 2.23
C VAL A 139 -2.91 17.91 3.36
N THR A 140 -2.54 19.01 4.00
CA THR A 140 -3.38 19.72 5.00
C THR A 140 -4.18 20.87 4.39
N ASN A 141 -3.76 21.37 3.22
CA ASN A 141 -4.33 22.54 2.54
C ASN A 141 -4.57 22.25 1.05
N SER A 142 -5.25 23.16 0.37
CA SER A 142 -5.30 23.18 -1.10
C SER A 142 -3.98 23.72 -1.67
N TYR A 143 -3.58 23.21 -2.84
CA TYR A 143 -2.35 23.65 -3.52
C TYR A 143 -2.63 23.86 -5.00
N LYS A 144 -2.07 24.94 -5.53
CA LYS A 144 -1.89 25.15 -6.95
C LYS A 144 -0.63 24.42 -7.39
N VAL A 145 -0.75 23.56 -8.41
CA VAL A 145 0.38 22.77 -8.90
C VAL A 145 0.79 23.20 -10.29
N ARG A 146 2.09 23.33 -10.51
CA ARG A 146 2.69 23.58 -11.82
C ARG A 146 3.54 22.40 -12.28
N ASP A 147 3.45 22.11 -13.58
CA ASP A 147 4.27 21.11 -14.25
C ASP A 147 5.73 21.62 -14.46
N PRO A 148 6.63 20.78 -15.02
CA PRO A 148 8.00 21.17 -15.32
C PRO A 148 8.13 22.37 -16.29
N ASN A 149 7.08 22.67 -17.08
CA ASN A 149 7.04 23.79 -18.02
C ASN A 149 6.49 25.08 -17.38
N GLY A 150 6.07 25.03 -16.11
CA GLY A 150 5.46 26.15 -15.38
C GLY A 150 3.95 26.31 -15.61
N THR A 151 3.33 25.39 -16.34
CA THR A 151 1.89 25.37 -16.63
C THR A 151 1.13 24.90 -15.42
N VAL A 152 0.04 25.59 -15.07
CA VAL A 152 -0.85 25.17 -13.98
C VAL A 152 -1.64 23.95 -14.44
N ILE A 153 -1.59 22.87 -13.67
CA ILE A 153 -2.31 21.62 -13.98
C ILE A 153 -3.54 21.46 -13.09
N ASN A 154 -4.51 20.70 -13.59
CA ASN A 154 -5.69 20.32 -12.82
C ASN A 154 -5.30 19.33 -11.71
N VAL A 155 -5.91 19.50 -10.55
CA VAL A 155 -5.72 18.64 -9.38
C VAL A 155 -7.05 18.39 -8.71
N ASP A 156 -7.22 17.21 -8.15
CA ASP A 156 -8.38 16.88 -7.32
C ASP A 156 -7.97 16.69 -5.87
N LEU A 157 -8.89 16.97 -4.95
CA LEU A 157 -8.71 16.72 -3.52
C LEU A 157 -9.72 15.66 -3.09
N ILE A 158 -9.21 14.58 -2.50
CA ILE A 158 -10.04 13.50 -1.94
C ILE A 158 -9.83 13.41 -0.43
N PRO A 159 -10.90 13.23 0.37
CA PRO A 159 -10.75 13.08 1.81
C PRO A 159 -10.09 11.75 2.13
N ILE A 160 -9.08 11.79 3.01
CA ILE A 160 -8.49 10.57 3.57
C ILE A 160 -9.57 9.89 4.41
N SER A 161 -9.76 8.58 4.19
CA SER A 161 -10.75 7.78 4.89
C SER A 161 -10.47 7.75 6.40
N ASN A 162 -11.53 7.63 7.21
CA ASN A 162 -11.36 7.56 8.67
C ASN A 162 -10.48 6.36 9.07
N ILE A 163 -10.63 5.23 8.38
CA ILE A 163 -9.83 4.03 8.64
C ILE A 163 -8.35 4.30 8.42
N THR A 164 -7.98 5.00 7.33
CA THR A 164 -6.59 5.41 7.09
C THR A 164 -6.10 6.40 8.16
N LYS A 165 -6.93 7.35 8.59
CA LYS A 165 -6.60 8.30 9.67
C LYS A 165 -6.36 7.60 11.01
N ASP A 166 -7.09 6.52 11.26
CA ASP A 166 -7.07 5.76 12.51
C ASP A 166 -6.00 4.65 12.51
N ILE A 167 -5.20 4.51 11.43
CA ILE A 167 -4.11 3.51 11.38
C ILE A 167 -3.12 3.76 12.54
N PRO A 168 -2.87 2.75 13.39
CA PRO A 168 -1.91 2.87 14.48
C PRO A 168 -0.51 3.25 13.97
N GLY A 169 0.09 4.25 14.59
CA GLY A 169 1.43 4.75 14.24
C GLY A 169 1.44 5.84 13.17
N ARG A 170 0.30 6.18 12.57
CA ARG A 170 0.16 7.37 11.72
C ARG A 170 0.29 8.63 12.57
N MET A 171 1.23 9.50 12.23
CA MET A 171 1.54 10.75 12.94
C MET A 171 1.44 11.93 11.98
N SER A 172 0.30 12.07 11.30
CA SER A 172 0.11 13.07 10.23
C SER A 172 -1.15 13.91 10.45
N ASN A 173 -1.02 15.22 10.19
CA ASN A 173 -2.16 16.14 10.18
C ASN A 173 -2.89 16.19 8.84
N ALA A 174 -2.39 15.48 7.81
CA ALA A 174 -3.03 15.48 6.50
C ALA A 174 -4.47 14.95 6.60
N THR A 175 -5.39 15.67 5.97
CA THR A 175 -6.83 15.36 5.98
C THR A 175 -7.34 14.94 4.60
N MET A 176 -6.60 15.30 3.55
CA MET A 176 -6.92 15.08 2.15
C MET A 176 -5.71 14.49 1.42
N GLU A 177 -5.96 13.80 0.30
CA GLU A 177 -4.95 13.51 -0.70
C GLU A 177 -5.21 14.38 -1.93
N LEU A 178 -4.16 15.05 -2.39
CA LEU A 178 -4.13 15.75 -3.66
C LEU A 178 -3.74 14.77 -4.76
N ILE A 179 -4.59 14.67 -5.78
CA ILE A 179 -4.42 13.80 -6.94
C ILE A 179 -4.05 14.65 -8.15
N LEU A 180 -2.98 14.28 -8.84
CA LEU A 180 -2.57 14.93 -10.08
C LEU A 180 -2.02 13.91 -11.08
N ARG A 181 -2.19 14.18 -12.36
CA ARG A 181 -1.60 13.38 -13.42
C ARG A 181 -0.16 13.84 -13.68
N TYR A 182 0.78 12.91 -13.68
CA TYR A 182 2.17 13.17 -14.02
C TYR A 182 2.56 12.54 -15.36
N ASN A 183 3.65 13.05 -15.94
CA ASN A 183 4.29 12.52 -17.13
C ASN A 183 5.80 12.51 -16.92
N LEU A 184 6.41 11.32 -17.02
CA LEU A 184 7.84 11.12 -16.83
C LEU A 184 8.50 10.64 -18.12
N PRO A 185 9.65 11.23 -18.50
CA PRO A 185 10.44 10.72 -19.61
C PRO A 185 11.04 9.35 -19.29
N THR A 186 11.57 8.68 -20.31
CA THR A 186 12.33 7.43 -20.16
C THR A 186 13.57 7.66 -19.30
N LEU A 187 13.83 6.78 -18.33
CA LEU A 187 15.04 6.84 -17.46
C LEU A 187 15.39 8.26 -16.98
N GLY A 188 14.39 9.00 -16.52
CA GLY A 188 14.55 10.42 -16.21
C GLY A 188 13.57 10.89 -15.14
N PHE A 189 13.54 12.20 -14.91
CA PHE A 189 12.69 12.80 -13.88
C PHE A 189 11.93 14.02 -14.36
N SER A 190 10.83 14.30 -13.66
CA SER A 190 10.04 15.52 -13.77
C SER A 190 9.87 16.11 -12.38
N SER A 191 9.83 17.44 -12.26
CA SER A 191 9.57 18.13 -10.99
C SER A 191 8.28 18.94 -11.08
N TYR A 192 7.42 18.77 -10.07
CA TYR A 192 6.15 19.44 -9.92
C TYR A 192 6.21 20.40 -8.74
N PHE A 193 5.70 21.61 -8.94
CA PHE A 193 5.85 22.71 -7.99
C PHE A 193 4.50 23.00 -7.33
N PHE A 194 4.45 22.87 -6.02
CA PHE A 194 3.26 23.06 -5.21
C PHE A 194 3.36 24.41 -4.51
N GLU A 195 2.29 25.19 -4.59
CA GLU A 195 2.13 26.46 -3.91
C GLU A 195 0.76 26.50 -3.25
N ARG A 196 0.71 26.74 -1.94
CA ARG A 196 -0.54 26.75 -1.18
C ARG A 196 -1.53 27.73 -1.80
N ASN A 197 -2.77 27.26 -1.96
CA ASN A 197 -3.88 28.07 -2.40
C ASN A 197 -4.70 28.51 -1.17
N GLU A 198 -5.22 29.74 -1.20
CA GLU A 198 -6.09 30.27 -0.14
C GLU A 198 -7.57 29.94 -0.37
N GLU A 199 -7.91 29.37 -1.52
CA GLU A 199 -9.28 28.97 -1.83
C GLU A 199 -9.74 27.81 -0.93
N GLU A 200 -10.95 27.96 -0.39
CA GLU A 200 -11.62 26.92 0.39
C GLU A 200 -11.80 25.64 -0.44
N VAL A 201 -11.47 24.51 0.18
CA VAL A 201 -11.70 23.19 -0.40
C VAL A 201 -13.20 22.98 -0.52
N LYS A 202 -13.71 22.87 -1.75
CA LYS A 202 -15.12 22.55 -1.98
C LYS A 202 -15.38 21.12 -1.48
N ASP A 203 -16.39 20.96 -0.65
CA ASP A 203 -16.82 19.64 -0.19
C ASP A 203 -17.17 18.74 -1.38
N LEU A 204 -16.60 17.54 -1.40
CA LEU A 204 -16.98 16.54 -2.39
C LEU A 204 -18.44 16.15 -2.17
N LYS A 205 -19.20 16.12 -3.27
CA LYS A 205 -20.57 15.60 -3.26
C LYS A 205 -20.50 14.08 -3.03
N ILE A 206 -20.84 13.66 -1.82
CA ILE A 206 -20.97 12.24 -1.47
C ILE A 206 -22.36 11.78 -1.90
N THR A 207 -22.43 10.88 -2.89
CA THR A 207 -23.68 10.21 -3.24
C THR A 207 -23.98 9.14 -2.21
N LYS A 208 -24.93 9.41 -1.30
CA LYS A 208 -25.40 8.44 -0.30
C LYS A 208 -26.61 7.70 -0.87
N LYS A 209 -26.47 6.38 -1.10
CA LYS A 209 -27.52 5.35 -1.25
C LYS A 209 -27.89 4.82 -2.65
N GLU A 210 -27.16 5.12 -3.71
CA GLU A 210 -27.38 4.45 -5.00
C GLU A 210 -26.18 3.58 -5.36
N MET A 211 -26.40 2.57 -6.20
CA MET A 211 -25.37 1.76 -6.86
C MET A 211 -24.17 2.65 -7.29
N CYS A 212 -22.96 2.27 -6.92
CA CYS A 212 -21.76 3.02 -7.28
C CYS A 212 -21.24 2.50 -8.62
N ILE A 213 -21.42 3.32 -9.66
CA ILE A 213 -20.91 3.05 -11.00
C ILE A 213 -19.68 3.91 -11.22
N LEU A 214 -18.49 3.31 -11.33
CA LEU A 214 -17.27 3.99 -11.75
C LEU A 214 -17.11 3.80 -13.25
N GLN A 215 -16.91 4.88 -14.02
CA GLN A 215 -16.78 4.74 -15.47
C GLN A 215 -15.86 5.78 -16.09
N ASN A 216 -14.87 5.33 -16.86
CA ASN A 216 -14.08 6.16 -17.76
C ASN A 216 -14.29 5.68 -19.22
N GLN A 217 -13.44 6.09 -20.16
CA GLN A 217 -13.55 5.70 -21.56
C GLN A 217 -13.17 4.23 -21.86
N TYR A 218 -12.53 3.53 -20.91
CA TYR A 218 -12.02 2.17 -21.06
C TYR A 218 -12.80 1.15 -20.23
N LEU A 219 -13.15 1.51 -18.99
CA LEU A 219 -13.76 0.61 -18.01
C LEU A 219 -15.06 1.18 -17.46
N ARG A 220 -16.03 0.30 -17.22
CA ARG A 220 -17.21 0.52 -16.38
C ARG A 220 -17.23 -0.53 -15.27
N VAL A 221 -17.31 -0.07 -14.02
CA VAL A 221 -17.28 -0.91 -12.83
C VAL A 221 -18.54 -0.67 -12.03
N GLU A 222 -19.27 -1.74 -11.70
CA GLU A 222 -20.54 -1.66 -10.99
C GLU A 222 -20.41 -2.30 -9.60
N ILE A 223 -20.73 -1.50 -8.59
CA ILE A 223 -20.73 -1.89 -7.19
C ILE A 223 -22.13 -1.67 -6.64
N ASP A 224 -22.74 -2.72 -6.11
CA ASP A 224 -24.10 -2.64 -5.58
C ASP A 224 -24.19 -1.86 -4.27
N GLU A 225 -25.41 -1.61 -3.82
CA GLU A 225 -25.69 -0.88 -2.58
C GLU A 225 -25.13 -1.60 -1.33
N GLN A 226 -24.83 -2.91 -1.44
CA GLN A 226 -24.24 -3.72 -0.39
C GLN A 226 -22.70 -3.71 -0.43
N GLY A 227 -22.07 -3.02 -1.39
CA GLY A 227 -20.62 -2.96 -1.54
C GLY A 227 -20.02 -4.24 -2.14
N ASN A 228 -20.77 -4.96 -2.97
CA ASN A 228 -20.21 -6.04 -3.79
C ASN A 228 -19.83 -5.47 -5.15
N LEU A 229 -18.58 -5.69 -5.56
CA LEU A 229 -18.18 -5.55 -6.95
C LEU A 229 -18.96 -6.62 -7.73
N GLN A 230 -19.87 -6.20 -8.61
CA GLN A 230 -20.72 -7.12 -9.38
C GLN A 230 -20.17 -7.34 -10.78
N GLN A 231 -19.69 -6.26 -11.41
CA GLN A 231 -19.33 -6.28 -12.82
C GLN A 231 -18.18 -5.33 -13.13
N MET A 232 -17.31 -5.75 -14.05
CA MET A 232 -16.32 -4.91 -14.72
C MET A 232 -16.42 -5.14 -16.22
N ILE A 233 -16.66 -4.06 -16.96
CA ILE A 233 -16.82 -4.08 -18.40
C ILE A 233 -15.69 -3.28 -19.03
N ASN A 234 -14.90 -3.91 -19.90
CA ASN A 234 -14.01 -3.21 -20.82
C ASN A 234 -14.83 -2.69 -22.00
N LEU A 235 -15.05 -1.38 -22.05
CA LEU A 235 -15.91 -0.69 -23.01
C LEU A 235 -15.36 -0.71 -24.43
N GLN A 236 -14.04 -0.86 -24.61
CA GLN A 236 -13.42 -0.91 -25.93
C GLN A 236 -13.41 -2.31 -26.53
N LYS A 237 -13.16 -3.32 -25.70
CA LYS A 237 -13.09 -4.73 -26.12
C LYS A 237 -14.42 -5.46 -25.98
N ASN A 238 -15.42 -4.82 -25.38
CA ASN A 238 -16.71 -5.40 -25.01
C ASN A 238 -16.55 -6.71 -24.19
N ILE A 239 -15.53 -6.75 -23.33
CA ILE A 239 -15.27 -7.87 -22.42
C ILE A 239 -15.99 -7.56 -21.11
N ASN A 240 -16.78 -8.50 -20.63
CA ASN A 240 -17.54 -8.38 -19.41
C ASN A 240 -17.08 -9.43 -18.39
N LEU A 241 -16.67 -8.98 -17.21
CA LEU A 241 -16.33 -9.81 -16.07
C LEU A 241 -17.40 -9.64 -15.01
N THR A 242 -18.07 -10.73 -14.63
CA THR A 242 -19.02 -10.77 -13.53
C THR A 242 -18.38 -11.45 -12.32
N PHE A 243 -18.65 -10.90 -11.14
CA PHE A 243 -18.05 -11.37 -9.89
C PHE A 243 -19.13 -12.05 -9.05
N ALA A 244 -19.00 -13.37 -8.87
CA ALA A 244 -19.92 -14.13 -8.04
C ALA A 244 -19.69 -13.91 -6.54
N ASN A 245 -18.41 -13.77 -6.15
CA ASN A 245 -18.00 -13.59 -4.76
C ASN A 245 -16.97 -12.45 -4.68
N HIS A 246 -17.35 -11.36 -4.02
CA HIS A 246 -16.46 -10.27 -3.68
C HIS A 246 -16.41 -10.12 -2.16
N GLY A 247 -15.24 -10.28 -1.53
CA GLY A 247 -15.07 -9.94 -0.12
C GLY A 247 -13.85 -10.55 0.53
N PHE A 248 -13.68 -10.23 1.82
CA PHE A 248 -12.61 -10.76 2.65
C PHE A 248 -13.08 -12.02 3.37
N TYR A 249 -12.23 -13.04 3.36
CA TYR A 249 -12.49 -14.32 3.97
C TYR A 249 -11.36 -14.71 4.92
N TRP A 250 -11.68 -15.58 5.88
CA TRP A 250 -10.70 -16.15 6.79
C TRP A 250 -10.91 -17.66 6.92
N TYR A 251 -9.81 -18.35 7.23
CA TYR A 251 -9.81 -19.78 7.53
C TYR A 251 -9.54 -20.02 9.00
N GLU A 252 -10.29 -20.96 9.59
CA GLU A 252 -9.96 -21.48 10.90
C GLU A 252 -8.73 -22.40 10.78
N GLY A 253 -7.58 -22.02 11.34
CA GLY A 253 -6.39 -22.86 11.43
C GLY A 253 -6.50 -23.95 12.50
N LYS A 254 -6.07 -25.17 12.17
CA LYS A 254 -6.08 -26.29 13.12
C LYS A 254 -5.13 -26.02 14.29
N ALA A 255 -5.67 -25.97 15.51
CA ALA A 255 -4.93 -25.99 16.78
C ALA A 255 -5.38 -27.20 17.58
N ILE A 256 -4.46 -27.92 18.22
CA ILE A 256 -4.78 -29.24 18.82
C ILE A 256 -4.63 -29.19 20.33
N PHE A 257 -5.74 -29.52 21.00
CA PHE A 257 -5.84 -29.68 22.43
C PHE A 257 -5.21 -31.01 22.85
N SER A 258 -4.34 -30.97 23.86
CA SER A 258 -4.27 -32.08 24.81
C SER A 258 -5.13 -31.70 26.02
N GLU A 259 -6.15 -32.50 26.32
CA GLU A 259 -7.06 -32.30 27.46
C GLU A 259 -6.39 -32.60 28.82
N ARG A 260 -5.16 -32.14 29.07
CA ARG A 260 -4.61 -32.15 30.44
C ARG A 260 -4.98 -30.84 31.13
N ARG A 261 -6.20 -30.81 31.66
CA ARG A 261 -6.61 -29.88 32.72
C ARG A 261 -5.75 -30.16 33.95
N VAL A 262 -4.69 -29.38 34.14
CA VAL A 262 -4.00 -29.33 35.43
C VAL A 262 -4.41 -28.04 36.12
N LYS A 263 -5.20 -28.15 37.19
CA LYS A 263 -5.48 -27.07 38.14
C LYS A 263 -4.13 -26.67 38.76
N PHE A 264 -3.59 -25.53 38.34
CA PHE A 264 -2.68 -24.76 39.16
C PHE A 264 -3.18 -23.32 39.20
N SER A 265 -3.36 -22.83 40.42
CA SER A 265 -3.65 -21.46 40.79
C SER A 265 -2.64 -20.49 40.16
N ILE A 266 -3.14 -19.31 39.77
CA ILE A 266 -2.48 -18.24 38.99
C ILE A 266 -2.57 -18.51 37.47
N GLN A 267 -3.73 -18.15 36.89
CA GLN A 267 -4.03 -18.27 35.46
C GLN A 267 -3.28 -17.20 34.65
N TRP A 268 -2.23 -17.64 33.97
CA TRP A 268 -1.76 -17.04 32.72
C TRP A 268 -2.23 -17.91 31.55
N THR A 269 -2.64 -17.26 30.48
CA THR A 269 -3.25 -17.80 29.25
C THR A 269 -2.38 -18.89 28.60
N LYS A 270 -2.95 -20.07 28.39
CA LYS A 270 -2.33 -21.20 27.67
C LYS A 270 -2.91 -21.29 26.26
N GLY A 271 -2.26 -20.65 25.30
CA GLY A 271 -2.40 -21.00 23.89
C GLY A 271 -1.53 -22.22 23.60
N TYR A 272 -2.13 -23.36 23.27
CA TYR A 272 -1.35 -24.57 22.94
C TYR A 272 -1.24 -24.74 21.42
N PRO A 273 -0.02 -24.75 20.85
CA PRO A 273 0.20 -25.22 19.51
C PRO A 273 -0.01 -26.74 19.47
N GLY A 274 -0.44 -27.24 18.31
CA GLY A 274 -0.19 -28.64 17.99
C GLY A 274 1.30 -28.91 18.21
N ASN A 275 1.65 -29.98 18.94
CA ASN A 275 3.04 -30.23 19.34
C ASN A 275 3.91 -30.76 18.17
N ASN A 276 3.33 -30.89 16.96
CA ASN A 276 3.95 -31.38 15.73
C ASN A 276 4.70 -32.71 15.89
N SER A 277 4.45 -33.48 16.96
CA SER A 277 5.14 -34.75 17.18
C SER A 277 4.62 -35.86 16.28
N GLN A 278 3.42 -35.68 15.74
CA GLN A 278 2.76 -36.56 14.76
C GLN A 278 1.96 -35.71 13.77
N PHE A 279 1.66 -36.25 12.58
CA PHE A 279 0.88 -35.57 11.55
C PHE A 279 -0.46 -35.05 12.07
N ASP A 280 -1.11 -35.83 12.93
CA ASP A 280 -2.38 -35.42 13.53
C ASP A 280 -2.23 -34.17 14.36
N PHE A 281 -1.08 -33.98 15.03
CA PHE A 281 -0.68 -32.86 15.89
C PHE A 281 -0.08 -31.65 15.17
N GLN A 282 -0.06 -31.62 13.83
CA GLN A 282 0.44 -30.47 13.08
C GLN A 282 -0.51 -29.26 13.17
N ALA A 283 -0.05 -28.12 13.68
CA ALA A 283 -0.82 -26.87 13.66
C ALA A 283 -0.51 -25.98 12.44
N SER A 284 -1.40 -25.04 12.14
CA SER A 284 -1.06 -23.91 11.25
C SER A 284 -0.05 -22.98 11.91
N GLY A 285 0.78 -22.32 11.11
CA GLY A 285 1.77 -21.36 11.57
C GLY A 285 2.48 -20.64 10.42
N ALA A 286 3.63 -20.04 10.69
CA ALA A 286 4.37 -19.24 9.71
C ALA A 286 4.73 -20.03 8.43
N TYR A 287 5.01 -21.34 8.57
CA TYR A 287 5.38 -22.23 7.47
C TYR A 287 4.17 -22.95 6.85
N ILE A 288 3.23 -23.43 7.68
CA ILE A 288 2.21 -24.40 7.29
C ILE A 288 0.83 -23.75 7.36
N PHE A 289 0.10 -23.79 6.24
CA PHE A 289 -1.32 -23.49 6.20
C PHE A 289 -2.11 -24.79 6.30
N ARG A 290 -2.77 -25.02 7.45
CA ARG A 290 -3.61 -26.19 7.71
C ARG A 290 -4.97 -25.76 8.25
N PRO A 291 -5.91 -25.39 7.38
CA PRO A 291 -7.24 -25.01 7.83
C PRO A 291 -8.01 -26.24 8.34
N VAL A 292 -8.96 -26.02 9.25
CA VAL A 292 -9.89 -27.04 9.78
C VAL A 292 -10.85 -27.48 8.69
N THR A 293 -11.33 -26.53 7.89
CA THR A 293 -12.23 -26.73 6.75
C THR A 293 -11.61 -26.21 5.46
N GLN A 294 -12.00 -26.76 4.33
CA GLN A 294 -11.60 -26.24 3.02
C GLN A 294 -12.42 -25.01 2.60
N ASN A 295 -13.58 -24.79 3.22
CA ASN A 295 -14.41 -23.62 2.94
C ASN A 295 -14.07 -22.51 3.93
N PRO A 296 -13.73 -21.30 3.47
CA PRO A 296 -13.47 -20.17 4.34
C PRO A 296 -14.77 -19.51 4.80
N THR A 297 -14.67 -18.68 5.83
CA THR A 297 -15.80 -17.91 6.38
C THR A 297 -15.67 -16.45 5.97
N PRO A 298 -16.74 -15.78 5.49
CA PRO A 298 -16.69 -14.36 5.18
C PRO A 298 -16.43 -13.54 6.46
N VAL A 299 -15.51 -12.58 6.38
CA VAL A 299 -15.17 -11.70 7.50
C VAL A 299 -16.32 -10.77 7.85
N SER A 300 -17.07 -10.32 6.83
CA SER A 300 -18.27 -9.53 7.04
C SER A 300 -19.31 -9.79 5.95
N THR A 301 -20.57 -9.85 6.39
CA THR A 301 -21.75 -9.90 5.52
C THR A 301 -22.46 -8.55 5.39
N LYS A 302 -22.05 -7.54 6.17
CA LYS A 302 -22.60 -6.18 6.14
C LYS A 302 -21.49 -5.18 5.88
N ARG A 303 -21.65 -4.34 4.87
CA ARG A 303 -20.63 -3.37 4.46
C ARG A 303 -21.24 -1.98 4.36
N ALA A 304 -20.40 -0.97 4.52
CA ALA A 304 -20.76 0.41 4.20
C ALA A 304 -20.04 0.85 2.93
N LEU A 305 -20.78 1.41 1.99
CA LEU A 305 -20.26 1.95 0.73
C LEU A 305 -20.31 3.48 0.75
N LYS A 306 -19.20 4.11 0.38
CA LYS A 306 -19.14 5.53 0.03
C LYS A 306 -18.55 5.67 -1.37
N CYS A 307 -19.26 6.35 -2.24
CA CYS A 307 -18.85 6.59 -3.61
C CYS A 307 -18.62 8.08 -3.81
N PHE A 308 -17.50 8.45 -4.43
CA PHE A 308 -17.23 9.84 -4.79
C PHE A 308 -16.51 9.91 -6.13
N LYS A 309 -16.81 10.98 -6.87
CA LYS A 309 -16.32 11.20 -8.22
C LYS A 309 -15.70 12.58 -8.32
N THR A 310 -14.51 12.64 -8.88
CA THR A 310 -13.78 13.87 -9.17
C THR A 310 -13.48 13.91 -10.67
N SER A 311 -12.72 14.91 -11.12
CA SER A 311 -12.37 15.02 -12.54
C SER A 311 -11.31 14.02 -13.00
N LEU A 312 -10.43 13.58 -12.11
CA LEU A 312 -9.28 12.72 -12.36
C LEU A 312 -9.47 11.31 -11.81
N VAL A 313 -10.32 11.13 -10.81
CA VAL A 313 -10.53 9.82 -10.16
C VAL A 313 -11.95 9.63 -9.64
N GLN A 314 -12.45 8.40 -9.76
CA GLN A 314 -13.68 7.93 -9.14
C GLN A 314 -13.34 6.82 -8.15
N ILE A 315 -13.91 6.89 -6.95
CA ILE A 315 -13.54 6.00 -5.85
C ILE A 315 -14.78 5.40 -5.20
N ALA A 316 -14.71 4.10 -4.95
CA ALA A 316 -15.62 3.38 -4.06
C ALA A 316 -14.84 2.93 -2.81
N LEU A 317 -15.19 3.50 -1.67
CA LEU A 317 -14.68 3.11 -0.36
C LEU A 317 -15.68 2.14 0.28
N ILE A 318 -15.22 0.91 0.50
CA ILE A 318 -15.98 -0.19 1.08
C ILE A 318 -15.41 -0.49 2.47
N THR A 319 -16.21 -0.27 3.51
CA THR A 319 -15.87 -0.63 4.89
C THR A 319 -16.54 -1.95 5.24
N PHE A 320 -15.74 -2.99 5.47
CA PHE A 320 -16.25 -4.32 5.82
C PHE A 320 -16.54 -4.44 7.32
N ASN A 321 -15.64 -3.90 8.15
CA ASN A 321 -15.78 -3.80 9.60
C ASN A 321 -14.73 -2.79 10.14
N GLU A 322 -14.53 -2.76 11.46
CA GLU A 322 -13.62 -1.81 12.14
C GLU A 322 -12.13 -1.99 11.79
N TRP A 323 -11.73 -3.12 11.19
CA TRP A 323 -10.33 -3.45 10.92
C TRP A 323 -10.08 -3.90 9.46
N ILE A 324 -11.10 -3.83 8.59
CA ILE A 324 -10.96 -4.10 7.14
C ILE A 324 -11.71 -3.04 6.33
N SER A 325 -10.99 -2.44 5.39
CA SER A 325 -11.56 -1.65 4.30
C SER A 325 -10.88 -1.90 2.97
N GLU A 326 -11.57 -1.50 1.92
CA GLU A 326 -11.09 -1.53 0.55
C GLU A 326 -11.45 -0.23 -0.17
N GLU A 327 -10.52 0.29 -0.96
CA GLU A 327 -10.70 1.44 -1.82
C GLU A 327 -10.47 1.01 -3.27
N ILE A 328 -11.54 1.05 -4.06
CA ILE A 328 -11.51 0.78 -5.48
C ILE A 328 -11.44 2.12 -6.21
N ARG A 329 -10.37 2.34 -6.98
CA ARG A 329 -10.12 3.60 -7.68
C ARG A 329 -10.03 3.39 -9.18
N LEU A 330 -10.86 4.11 -9.92
CA LEU A 330 -10.80 4.22 -11.36
C LEU A 330 -10.37 5.64 -11.73
N TYR A 331 -9.13 5.79 -12.17
CA TYR A 331 -8.62 7.06 -12.66
C TYR A 331 -9.09 7.32 -14.09
N ASP A 332 -9.12 8.59 -14.46
CA ASP A 332 -9.38 9.00 -15.83
C ASP A 332 -8.30 8.47 -16.78
N GLU A 333 -8.69 8.06 -17.97
CA GLU A 333 -7.81 7.49 -18.99
C GLU A 333 -6.99 6.24 -18.64
N LYS A 334 -7.35 5.51 -17.57
CA LYS A 334 -6.72 4.24 -17.21
C LYS A 334 -7.51 3.03 -17.71
N GLU A 335 -6.78 2.03 -18.20
CA GLU A 335 -7.33 0.74 -18.66
C GLU A 335 -7.39 -0.31 -17.53
N ASP A 336 -6.92 0.06 -16.34
CA ASP A 336 -6.81 -0.77 -15.15
C ASP A 336 -7.60 -0.17 -13.97
N LEU A 337 -7.95 -1.05 -13.03
CA LEU A 337 -8.61 -0.70 -11.78
C LEU A 337 -7.62 -0.87 -10.62
N GLU A 338 -7.45 0.17 -9.81
CA GLU A 338 -6.63 0.07 -8.59
C GLU A 338 -7.51 -0.40 -7.43
N ILE A 339 -7.11 -1.48 -6.76
CA ILE A 339 -7.78 -2.00 -5.56
C ILE A 339 -6.77 -1.97 -4.42
N GLU A 340 -7.03 -1.13 -3.43
CA GLU A 340 -6.22 -1.02 -2.22
C GLU A 340 -7.01 -1.51 -1.02
N TRP A 341 -6.41 -2.38 -0.22
CA TRP A 341 -7.02 -2.88 1.01
C TRP A 341 -6.21 -2.50 2.24
N THR A 342 -6.93 -2.18 3.32
CA THR A 342 -6.36 -2.00 4.65
C THR A 342 -6.90 -3.09 5.55
N VAL A 343 -5.99 -3.85 6.17
CA VAL A 343 -6.32 -4.91 7.11
C VAL A 343 -5.51 -4.71 8.38
N GLY A 344 -6.19 -4.48 9.49
CA GLY A 344 -5.58 -4.44 10.80
C GLY A 344 -6.27 -3.46 11.76
N PRO A 345 -6.05 -3.62 13.08
CA PRO A 345 -5.42 -4.79 13.70
C PRO A 345 -6.35 -6.01 13.59
N ILE A 346 -5.80 -7.17 13.18
CA ILE A 346 -6.58 -8.42 13.18
C ILE A 346 -6.94 -8.72 14.63
N PRO A 347 -8.22 -8.93 14.99
CA PRO A 347 -8.66 -9.05 16.38
C PRO A 347 -8.32 -10.43 16.95
N ILE A 348 -7.03 -10.71 17.12
CA ILE A 348 -6.53 -12.03 17.55
C ILE A 348 -7.12 -12.41 18.91
N GLU A 349 -7.31 -11.45 19.84
CA GLU A 349 -7.89 -11.73 21.16
C GLU A 349 -9.36 -12.12 21.09
N GLU A 350 -10.19 -11.45 20.30
CA GLU A 350 -11.60 -11.87 20.13
C GLU A 350 -11.70 -13.16 19.33
N LEU A 351 -10.81 -13.34 18.35
CA LEU A 351 -10.64 -14.60 17.62
C LEU A 351 -10.06 -15.72 18.50
N LEU A 352 -9.50 -15.41 19.67
CA LEU A 352 -9.07 -16.35 20.72
C LEU A 352 -10.14 -16.53 21.83
N VAL A 353 -10.90 -15.49 22.16
CA VAL A 353 -11.87 -15.47 23.28
C VAL A 353 -13.25 -15.96 22.83
N ARG A 354 -13.67 -15.69 21.59
CA ARG A 354 -14.85 -16.36 21.02
C ARG A 354 -14.55 -17.83 20.74
N TRP A 355 -13.31 -18.17 20.38
CA TRP A 355 -12.86 -19.55 20.18
C TRP A 355 -11.33 -19.60 20.37
N ASN A 356 -10.77 -20.38 21.29
CA ASN A 356 -9.31 -20.44 21.56
C ASN A 356 -8.48 -21.06 20.41
N ARG A 357 -8.56 -20.55 19.17
CA ARG A 357 -7.97 -21.15 17.96
C ARG A 357 -7.84 -20.07 16.88
N CYS A 358 -6.62 -19.70 16.45
CA CYS A 358 -6.23 -19.55 15.02
C CYS A 358 -4.99 -18.70 14.74
N SER A 359 -4.33 -19.04 13.63
CA SER A 359 -3.53 -18.15 12.77
C SER A 359 -4.37 -17.78 11.54
N THR A 360 -4.52 -16.50 11.22
CA THR A 360 -5.34 -16.02 10.10
C THR A 360 -4.54 -15.90 8.80
N LEU A 361 -5.08 -16.45 7.72
CA LEU A 361 -4.72 -16.11 6.34
C LEU A 361 -5.96 -15.46 5.71
N ILE A 362 -5.77 -14.28 5.14
CA ILE A 362 -6.78 -13.62 4.32
C ILE A 362 -6.52 -14.04 2.89
N ASP A 363 -7.53 -14.66 2.28
CA ASP A 363 -7.51 -15.08 0.90
C ASP A 363 -8.37 -14.14 0.07
N LEU A 364 -7.82 -13.69 -1.06
CA LEU A 364 -8.44 -12.81 -2.05
C LEU A 364 -8.65 -13.55 -3.39
N GLN A 365 -8.36 -14.85 -3.48
CA GLN A 365 -8.46 -15.61 -4.72
C GLN A 365 -9.79 -16.35 -4.84
N ASP A 366 -10.80 -15.67 -5.37
CA ASP A 366 -11.86 -16.30 -6.18
C ASP A 366 -12.55 -15.25 -7.09
N LEU A 367 -11.78 -14.29 -7.62
CA LEU A 367 -12.31 -13.12 -8.36
C LEU A 367 -12.57 -13.35 -9.86
N CYS A 368 -12.17 -14.47 -10.44
CA CYS A 368 -12.51 -14.79 -11.84
C CYS A 368 -12.75 -16.29 -11.99
N ARG A 369 -14.01 -16.72 -12.04
CA ARG A 369 -14.37 -17.97 -12.74
C ARG A 369 -14.97 -17.56 -14.08
N ASN A 370 -14.26 -17.86 -15.16
CA ASN A 370 -14.89 -17.90 -16.46
C ASN A 370 -15.86 -19.08 -16.42
N GLU A 371 -17.16 -18.82 -16.45
CA GLU A 371 -18.12 -19.82 -16.91
C GLU A 371 -17.90 -19.96 -18.41
N GLU A 372 -17.33 -21.10 -18.83
CA GLU A 372 -17.38 -21.56 -20.23
C GLU A 372 -18.81 -21.95 -20.62
#